data_AF-A6TJZ4-F1
#
_entry.id   AF-A6TJZ4-F1
#
_cell.length_a   1.000
_cell.length_b   1.000
_cell.length_c   1.000
_cell.angle_alpha   90.00
_cell.angle_beta   90.00
_cell.angle_gamma   90.00
#
_symmetry.space_group_name_H-M   'P 1'
#
loop_
_entity.id
_entity.type
_entity.pdbx_description
1 polymer ?
#
loop_
_entity_poly.entity_id
_entity_poly.type
_entity_poly.pdbx_seq_one_letter_code
_entity_poly.pdbx_strand_id
1 'polypeptide(L)' 'MNGNYNITILTPLGAEKGTIFLDADGEKLNGILKIMGKSIIIRNAMQVQCIFIQ' A
#
# COMPACT_ATOMS: atom_id res chain seq x y z
N MET A 1 -3.26 -12.02 2.57
CA MET A 1 -2.03 -11.56 1.89
C MET A 1 -1.26 -10.65 2.85
N ASN A 2 -0.95 -11.19 4.03
CA ASN A 2 -0.61 -10.37 5.19
C ASN A 2 0.87 -10.08 5.17
N GLY A 3 1.24 -8.82 5.28
CA GLY A 3 2.64 -8.46 5.16
C GLY A 3 2.90 -6.97 5.22
N ASN A 4 4.19 -6.68 5.39
CA ASN A 4 4.74 -5.36 5.28
C ASN A 4 5.54 -5.29 3.98
N TYR A 5 5.18 -4.34 3.10
CA TYR A 5 5.80 -4.18 1.81
C TYR A 5 6.41 -2.78 1.71
N ASN A 6 7.65 -2.73 1.24
CA ASN A 6 8.27 -1.47 0.82
C ASN A 6 7.72 -1.13 -0.56
N ILE A 7 7.26 0.11 -0.72
CA ILE A 7 6.77 0.61 -2.01
C ILE A 7 7.53 1.86 -2.42
N THR A 8 7.60 2.05 -3.72
CA THR A 8 8.08 3.30 -4.32
C THR A 8 6.90 3.92 -5.07
N ILE A 9 6.58 5.17 -4.75
CA ILE A 9 5.51 5.94 -5.36
C ILE A 9 6.15 6.96 -6.28
N LEU A 10 5.73 6.96 -7.54
CA LEU A 10 6.17 7.97 -8.50
C LEU A 10 5.23 9.17 -8.36
N THR A 11 5.75 10.29 -7.87
CA THR A 11 5.05 11.58 -7.85
C THR A 11 5.64 12.50 -8.92
N PRO A 12 4.94 13.58 -9.32
CA PRO A 12 5.51 14.59 -10.22
C PRO A 12 6.80 15.24 -9.69
N LEU A 13 7.06 15.15 -8.39
CA LEU A 13 8.25 15.68 -7.73
C LEU A 13 9.40 14.68 -7.65
N GLY A 14 9.15 13.41 -7.96
CA GLY A 14 10.14 12.34 -7.95
C GLY A 14 9.63 11.03 -7.34
N ALA A 15 10.53 10.05 -7.24
CA ALA A 15 10.23 8.78 -6.60
C ALA A 15 10.29 8.91 -5.07
N GLU A 16 9.20 8.55 -4.40
CA GLU A 16 9.07 8.57 -2.95
C GLU A 16 9.01 7.16 -2.39
N LYS A 17 9.72 6.90 -1.29
CA LYS A 17 9.68 5.60 -0.61
C LYS A 17 8.60 5.62 0.47
N GLY A 18 7.84 4.53 0.52
CA GLY A 18 6.79 4.31 1.50
C GLY A 18 6.75 2.87 1.97
N THR A 19 5.91 2.64 2.96
CA THR A 19 5.71 1.32 3.56
C THR A 19 4.21 1.06 3.65
N ILE A 20 3.75 -0.08 3.15
CA ILE A 20 2.36 -0.49 3.24
C ILE A 20 2.24 -1.76 4.08
N PHE A 21 1.38 -1.69 5.09
CA PHE A 21 0.99 -2.82 5.92
C PHE A 21 -0.37 -3.30 5.42
N LEU A 22 -0.47 -4.55 5.00
CA LEU A 22 -1.71 -5.15 4.53
C LEU A 22 -2.09 -6.31 5.43
N ASP A 23 -3.36 -6.34 5.80
CA ASP A 23 -4.00 -7.40 6.57
C ASP A 23 -5.27 -7.86 5.84
N ALA A 24 -5.32 -9.14 5.49
CA ALA A 24 -6.48 -9.73 4.84
C ALA A 24 -7.34 -10.41 5.89
N ASP A 25 -8.61 -10.02 5.94
CA ASP A 25 -9.66 -10.64 6.75
C ASP A 25 -10.72 -11.23 5.80
N GLY A 26 -10.62 -12.53 5.55
CA GLY A 26 -11.40 -13.21 4.52
C GLY A 26 -11.12 -12.66 3.11
N GLU A 27 -12.17 -12.19 2.43
CA GLU A 27 -12.09 -11.55 1.10
C GLU A 27 -11.75 -10.05 1.17
N LYS A 28 -11.63 -9.49 2.36
CA LYS A 28 -11.41 -8.04 2.55
C LYS A 28 -9.95 -7.77 2.84
N LEU A 29 -9.41 -6.75 2.17
CA LEU A 29 -8.09 -6.23 2.47
C LEU A 29 -8.20 -4.93 3.25
N ASN A 30 -7.55 -4.89 4.42
CA ASN A 30 -7.35 -3.70 5.22
C ASN A 30 -5.85 -3.35 5.22
N GLY A 31 -5.52 -2.10 5.51
CA GLY A 31 -4.11 -1.73 5.56
C GLY A 31 -3.84 -0.30 5.96
N ILE A 32 -2.56 -0.02 6.17
CA ILE A 32 -2.04 1.32 6.46
C ILE A 32 -0.89 1.59 5.51
N LEU A 33 -1.02 2.65 4.73
CA LEU A 33 0.03 3.17 3.88
C LEU A 33 0.70 4.36 4.56
N LYS A 34 2.01 4.25 4.81
CA LYS A 34 2.84 5.31 5.40
C LYS A 34 3.77 5.90 4.34
N ILE A 35 3.68 7.22 4.14
CA ILE A 35 4.52 7.98 3.19
C ILE A 35 4.85 9.32 3.81
N MET A 36 6.13 9.68 3.90
CA MET A 36 6.58 11.01 4.39
C MET A 36 5.87 11.49 5.68
N GLY A 37 5.69 10.60 6.65
CA GLY A 37 5.03 10.91 7.93
C GLY A 37 3.49 11.01 7.86
N LYS A 38 2.88 10.90 6.68
CA LYS A 38 1.43 10.74 6.51
C LYS A 38 1.04 9.27 6.58
N SER A 39 -0.16 9.01 7.10
CA SER A 39 -0.75 7.67 7.15
C SER A 39 -2.11 7.69 6.46
N ILE A 40 -2.31 6.78 5.51
CA ILE A 40 -3.58 6.55 4.81
C ILE A 40 -4.11 5.19 5.26
N ILE A 41 -5.37 5.16 5.68
CA ILE A 41 -6.03 3.94 6.12
C ILE A 41 -6.82 3.35 4.95
N ILE A 42 -6.56 2.09 4.65
CA ILE A 42 -7.27 1.27 3.65
C ILE A 42 -8.23 0.37 4.43
N ARG A 43 -9.52 0.39 4.08
CA ARG A 43 -10.54 -0.46 4.70
C ARG A 43 -11.37 -1.14 3.63
N ASN A 44 -11.67 -2.43 3.84
CA ASN A 44 -12.59 -3.21 3.01
C ASN A 44 -12.28 -3.16 1.50
N ALA A 45 -11.00 -3.10 1.11
CA ALA A 45 -10.66 -3.17 -0.30
C ALA A 45 -10.94 -4.60 -0.82
N MET A 46 -11.84 -4.72 -1.78
CA MET A 46 -12.23 -6.00 -2.39
C MET A 46 -11.30 -6.43 -3.52
N GLN A 47 -10.52 -5.51 -4.09
CA GLN A 47 -9.55 -5.79 -5.13
C GLN A 47 -8.34 -4.85 -4.98
N VAL A 48 -7.15 -5.44 -4.93
CA VAL A 48 -5.89 -4.69 -4.99
C VAL A 48 -5.09 -5.23 -6.16
N GLN A 49 -4.87 -4.40 -7.18
CA GLN A 49 -4.06 -4.74 -8.33
C GLN A 49 -2.66 -4.16 -8.14
N CYS A 50 -1.67 -5.03 -7.95
CA CYS A 50 -0.27 -4.65 -7.96
C CYS A 50 0.24 -4.79 -9.39
N ILE A 51 0.65 -3.68 -10.02
CA ILE A 51 1.24 -3.70 -11.36
C ILE A 51 2.76 -3.72 -11.17
N PHE A 52 3.38 -4.84 -11.54
CA PHE A 52 4.83 -4.94 -11.61
C PHE A 52 5.28 -4.33 -12.93
N ILE A 53 5.93 -3.16 -12.86
CA ILE A 53 6.57 -2.54 -14.00
C ILE A 53 7.97 -3.16 -14.10
N GLN A 54 8.25 -3.88 -15.20
CA GLN A 54 9.57 -4.46 -15.51
C GLN A 54 10.55 -3.41 -16.01
#